data_AF-A0A9D7ZX05-F1
#
_entry.id   AF-A0A9D7ZX05-F1
#
_cell.length_a   1.000
_cell.length_b   1.000
_cell.length_c   1.000
_cell.angle_alpha   90.00
_cell.angle_beta   90.00
_cell.angle_gamma   90.00
#
_symmetry.space_group_name_H-M   'P 1'
#
loop_
_entity.id
_entity.type
_entity.pdbx_description
1 polymer ?
#
loop_
_entity_poly.entity_id
_entity_poly.type
_entity_poly.pdbx_seq_one_letter_code
_entity_poly.pdbx_strand_id
1 'polypeptide(L)'
;MFKPKKLDIAKKIMIRAKIHPLICVRINIFNLFLVALKNLNGLEIVKIDLTYVTSIGAVVENFVQAASSFGYHVETTVIARNSFDPDLVKLNISKSKPLNISLQKILARRTVRSNMLSKELKASDVDNFSKFVGSRSRLFYFPAGTDHAKLMDKEAVDNYITQSDHKKAMEELASWVRLNNFLI
;
A
#
# COMPACT_ATOMS: atom_id res chain seq x y z
N MET A 1 -7.34 -17.15 17.87
CA MET A 1 -8.53 -16.98 16.99
C MET A 1 -8.87 -15.49 16.90
N PHE A 2 -8.23 -14.74 16.00
CA PHE A 2 -8.46 -13.30 15.82
C PHE A 2 -9.62 -13.08 14.83
N LYS A 3 -10.77 -12.60 15.29
CA LYS A 3 -11.86 -12.15 14.40
C LYS A 3 -11.46 -10.81 13.75
N PRO A 4 -11.48 -10.65 12.41
CA PRO A 4 -10.98 -9.44 11.78
C PRO A 4 -12.06 -8.34 11.80
N LYS A 5 -11.95 -7.40 12.73
CA LYS A 5 -12.75 -6.15 12.77
C LYS A 5 -12.62 -5.30 11.47
N LYS A 6 -11.60 -5.53 10.64
CA LYS A 6 -11.36 -4.77 9.39
C LYS A 6 -12.39 -5.02 8.28
N LEU A 7 -13.07 -6.17 8.28
CA LEU A 7 -14.11 -6.48 7.30
C LEU A 7 -15.39 -5.62 7.50
N ASP A 8 -15.55 -5.04 8.68
CA ASP A 8 -16.76 -4.31 9.08
C ASP A 8 -16.86 -2.91 8.45
N ILE A 9 -15.73 -2.25 8.18
CA ILE A 9 -15.71 -0.91 7.56
C ILE A 9 -16.02 -1.01 6.06
N ALA A 10 -15.38 -1.95 5.35
CA ALA A 10 -15.67 -2.19 3.94
C ALA A 10 -17.15 -2.60 3.75
N LYS A 11 -17.67 -3.47 4.63
CA LYS A 11 -19.11 -3.80 4.66
C LYS A 11 -20.00 -2.58 4.94
N LYS A 12 -19.66 -1.72 5.91
CA LYS A 12 -20.43 -0.50 6.20
C LYS A 12 -20.43 0.50 5.04
N ILE A 13 -19.30 0.69 4.36
CA ILE A 13 -19.18 1.54 3.16
C ILE A 13 -20.03 0.95 2.03
N MET A 14 -19.96 -0.37 1.80
CA MET A 14 -20.75 -1.06 0.79
C MET A 14 -22.26 -1.10 1.10
N ILE A 15 -22.66 -1.19 2.37
CA ILE A 15 -24.07 -1.09 2.80
C ILE A 15 -24.61 0.31 2.55
N ARG A 16 -23.82 1.37 2.79
CA ARG A 16 -24.17 2.74 2.39
C ARG A 16 -24.27 2.88 0.86
N ALA A 17 -23.40 2.22 0.10
CA ALA A 17 -23.45 2.20 -1.38
C ALA A 17 -24.68 1.49 -1.95
N LYS A 18 -25.31 0.55 -1.22
CA LYS A 18 -26.60 -0.02 -1.61
C LYS A 18 -27.74 1.00 -1.63
N ILE A 19 -27.61 2.13 -0.92
CA ILE A 19 -28.69 3.10 -0.67
C ILE A 19 -28.66 4.27 -1.67
N HIS A 20 -27.53 4.57 -2.33
CA HIS A 20 -27.44 5.64 -3.33
C HIS A 20 -26.55 5.22 -4.52
N PRO A 21 -27.02 5.38 -5.78
CA PRO A 21 -26.31 4.90 -6.98
C PRO A 21 -25.03 5.68 -7.34
N LEU A 22 -24.71 6.75 -6.61
CA LEU A 22 -23.50 7.56 -6.79
C LEU A 22 -22.93 7.89 -5.41
N ILE A 23 -21.88 7.17 -5.00
CA ILE A 23 -21.08 7.55 -3.83
C ILE A 23 -19.77 8.13 -4.32
N CYS A 24 -19.56 9.41 -4.03
CA CYS A 24 -18.29 10.08 -4.15
C CYS A 24 -17.57 9.98 -2.80
N VAL A 25 -16.43 9.30 -2.76
CA VAL A 25 -15.57 9.26 -1.57
C VAL A 25 -14.32 10.09 -1.84
N ARG A 26 -14.06 11.09 -1.00
CA ARG A 26 -12.76 11.78 -0.96
C ARG A 26 -11.87 11.09 0.06
N ILE A 27 -10.71 10.62 -0.38
CA ILE A 27 -9.69 10.10 0.53
C ILE A 27 -8.76 11.25 0.88
N ASN A 28 -8.85 11.65 2.14
CA ASN A 28 -8.03 12.67 2.73
C ASN A 28 -6.94 12.00 3.58
N ILE A 29 -5.74 12.60 3.63
CA ILE A 29 -4.61 12.14 4.44
C ILE A 29 -5.01 11.92 5.92
N PHE A 30 -5.92 12.74 6.45
CA PHE A 30 -6.43 12.65 7.82
C PHE A 30 -7.45 11.51 8.02
N ASN A 31 -8.30 11.22 7.02
CA ASN A 31 -9.38 10.24 7.15
C ASN A 31 -8.89 8.79 7.07
N LEU A 32 -7.81 8.52 6.30
CA LEU A 32 -7.18 7.21 6.30
C LEU A 32 -6.39 6.97 7.60
N PHE A 33 -5.79 8.04 8.14
CA PHE A 33 -5.14 8.03 9.45
C PHE A 33 -6.14 7.76 10.58
N LEU A 34 -7.36 8.31 10.58
CA LEU A 34 -8.38 8.06 11.61
C LEU A 34 -8.81 6.59 11.76
N VAL A 35 -8.75 5.79 10.69
CA VAL A 35 -9.03 4.35 10.76
C VAL A 35 -7.83 3.55 11.29
N ALA A 36 -6.60 4.05 11.06
CA ALA A 36 -5.36 3.45 11.56
C ALA A 36 -4.98 3.91 12.98
N LEU A 37 -5.36 5.12 13.38
CA LEU A 37 -4.93 5.82 14.60
C LEU A 37 -5.87 5.70 15.80
N LYS A 38 -6.98 4.97 15.71
CA LYS A 38 -7.89 4.78 16.85
C LYS A 38 -7.25 4.11 18.09
N ASN A 39 -5.93 3.88 18.09
CA ASN A 39 -5.15 3.28 19.15
C ASN A 39 -3.88 4.06 19.57
N LEU A 40 -3.61 5.28 19.10
CA LEU A 40 -2.41 6.02 19.52
C LEU A 40 -2.74 7.49 19.80
N ASN A 41 -2.77 7.84 21.10
CA ASN A 41 -2.84 9.21 21.57
C ASN A 41 -1.50 9.90 21.32
N GLY A 42 -1.53 11.03 20.59
CA GLY A 42 -0.38 11.92 20.43
C GLY A 42 0.59 11.50 19.32
N LEU A 43 0.33 11.95 18.10
CA LEU A 43 1.32 11.98 17.03
C LEU A 43 1.29 13.38 16.41
N GLU A 44 2.36 14.14 16.65
CA GLU A 44 2.68 15.33 15.86
C GLU A 44 2.97 14.89 14.42
N ILE A 45 2.45 15.65 13.45
CA ILE A 45 2.60 15.35 12.02
C ILE A 45 4.04 15.66 11.62
N VAL A 46 4.90 14.64 11.65
CA VAL A 46 6.25 14.70 11.08
C VAL A 46 6.11 14.61 9.56
N LYS A 47 6.54 15.69 8.88
CA LYS A 47 6.84 15.85 7.45
C LYS A 47 6.21 14.80 6.49
N ILE A 48 5.24 15.23 5.68
CA ILE A 48 4.66 14.40 4.61
C ILE A 48 5.75 14.04 3.59
N ASP A 49 6.17 12.78 3.59
CA ASP A 49 7.11 12.19 2.63
C ASP A 49 6.36 11.40 1.52
N LEU A 50 6.99 11.21 0.35
CA LEU A 50 6.44 10.44 -0.78
C LEU A 50 5.96 9.04 -0.37
N THR A 51 6.56 8.46 0.66
CA THR A 51 6.21 7.17 1.27
C THR A 51 4.72 7.07 1.67
N TYR A 52 4.10 8.18 2.10
CA TYR A 52 2.67 8.21 2.45
C TYR A 52 1.78 8.08 1.22
N VAL A 53 2.11 8.77 0.13
CA VAL A 53 1.33 8.75 -1.11
C VAL A 53 1.33 7.33 -1.71
N THR A 54 2.49 6.65 -1.70
CA THR A 54 2.60 5.26 -2.16
C THR A 54 1.73 4.30 -1.32
N SER A 55 1.73 4.49 0.00
CA SER A 55 0.91 3.69 0.92
C SER A 55 -0.58 3.91 0.69
N ILE A 56 -0.99 5.15 0.45
CA ILE A 56 -2.38 5.51 0.13
C ILE A 56 -2.79 4.92 -1.23
N GLY A 57 -1.91 4.99 -2.24
CA GLY A 57 -2.11 4.35 -3.54
C GLY A 57 -2.38 2.85 -3.41
N ALA A 58 -1.58 2.14 -2.61
CA ALA A 58 -1.79 0.72 -2.35
C ALA A 58 -3.13 0.42 -1.65
N VAL A 59 -3.60 1.31 -0.76
CA VAL A 59 -4.92 1.17 -0.13
C VAL A 59 -6.05 1.39 -1.14
N VAL A 60 -5.94 2.42 -1.98
CA VAL A 60 -6.89 2.70 -3.06
C VAL A 60 -6.97 1.50 -4.02
N GLU A 61 -5.83 0.94 -4.41
CA GLU A 61 -5.79 -0.22 -5.28
C GLU A 61 -6.50 -1.43 -4.67
N ASN A 62 -6.22 -1.74 -3.39
CA ASN A 62 -6.92 -2.81 -2.67
C ASN A 62 -8.43 -2.55 -2.59
N PHE A 63 -8.85 -1.30 -2.40
CA PHE A 63 -10.26 -0.92 -2.38
C PHE A 63 -10.92 -1.14 -3.75
N VAL A 64 -10.30 -0.67 -4.84
CA VAL A 64 -10.79 -0.85 -6.21
C VAL A 64 -10.93 -2.34 -6.55
N GLN A 65 -9.91 -3.15 -6.23
CA GLN A 65 -9.94 -4.59 -6.44
C GLN A 65 -11.06 -5.27 -5.64
N ALA A 66 -11.24 -4.88 -4.37
CA ALA A 66 -12.30 -5.41 -3.53
C ALA A 66 -13.69 -5.02 -4.06
N ALA A 67 -13.92 -3.73 -4.34
CA ALA A 67 -15.18 -3.22 -4.86
C ALA A 67 -15.56 -3.91 -6.20
N SER A 68 -14.58 -4.10 -7.08
CA SER A 68 -14.74 -4.82 -8.34
C SER A 68 -15.20 -6.27 -8.14
N SER A 69 -14.67 -6.98 -7.14
CA SER A 69 -15.11 -8.34 -6.81
C SER A 69 -16.57 -8.42 -6.34
N PHE A 70 -17.12 -7.30 -5.85
CA PHE A 70 -18.51 -7.19 -5.39
C PHE A 70 -19.46 -6.58 -6.44
N GLY A 71 -19.01 -6.35 -7.67
CA GLY A 71 -19.84 -5.78 -8.73
C GLY A 71 -19.98 -4.27 -8.66
N TYR A 72 -18.91 -3.58 -8.28
CA TYR A 72 -18.83 -2.12 -8.37
C TYR A 72 -17.66 -1.71 -9.26
N HIS A 73 -17.90 -0.73 -10.13
CA HIS A 73 -16.85 -0.02 -10.82
C HIS A 73 -16.43 1.19 -9.97
N VAL A 74 -15.12 1.38 -9.81
CA VAL A 74 -14.55 2.51 -9.09
C VAL A 74 -13.67 3.29 -10.06
N GLU A 75 -14.12 4.49 -10.41
CA GLU A 75 -13.32 5.46 -11.15
C GLU A 75 -12.47 6.25 -10.14
N THR A 76 -11.17 6.30 -10.40
CA THR A 76 -10.18 6.92 -9.52
C THR A 76 -9.59 8.14 -10.21
N THR A 77 -9.76 9.32 -9.62
CA THR A 77 -9.16 10.57 -10.13
C THR A 77 -8.21 11.12 -9.09
N VAL A 78 -6.94 11.34 -9.46
CA VAL A 78 -5.98 12.07 -8.63
C VAL A 78 -6.37 13.54 -8.68
N ILE A 79 -6.65 14.12 -7.51
CA ILE A 79 -7.03 15.54 -7.37
C ILE A 79 -5.95 16.38 -6.66
N ALA A 80 -4.94 15.71 -6.10
CA ALA A 80 -3.78 16.35 -5.50
C ALA A 80 -3.05 17.23 -6.51
N ARG A 81 -2.70 18.46 -6.10
CA ARG A 81 -1.82 19.34 -6.90
C ARG A 81 -0.34 19.17 -6.57
N ASN A 82 -0.04 18.67 -5.38
CA ASN A 82 1.31 18.38 -4.91
C ASN A 82 1.26 17.31 -3.80
N SER A 83 2.43 16.85 -3.34
CA SER A 83 2.57 15.80 -2.31
C SER A 83 2.05 16.19 -0.93
N PHE A 84 1.78 17.47 -0.67
CA PHE A 84 1.29 17.99 0.62
C PHE A 84 -0.22 18.26 0.61
N ASP A 85 -0.90 18.01 -0.51
CA ASP A 85 -2.34 18.24 -0.64
C ASP A 85 -3.10 17.27 0.28
N PRO A 86 -3.96 17.76 1.20
CA PRO A 86 -4.71 16.88 2.08
C PRO A 86 -5.71 15.99 1.33
N ASP A 87 -6.23 16.45 0.19
CA ASP A 87 -7.15 15.71 -0.65
C ASP A 87 -6.39 15.08 -1.82
N LEU A 88 -6.20 13.75 -1.78
CA LEU A 88 -5.32 13.09 -2.75
C LEU A 88 -6.07 12.53 -3.95
N VAL A 89 -7.16 11.81 -3.67
CA VAL A 89 -7.86 10.99 -4.66
C VAL A 89 -9.37 11.10 -4.44
N LYS A 90 -10.09 11.27 -5.54
CA LYS A 90 -11.54 11.16 -5.63
C LYS A 90 -11.92 9.80 -6.20
N LEU A 91 -12.83 9.10 -5.53
CA LEU A 91 -13.38 7.83 -5.98
C LEU A 91 -14.86 8.01 -6.33
N ASN A 92 -15.23 7.73 -7.59
CA ASN A 92 -16.63 7.62 -8.00
C ASN A 92 -17.00 6.14 -8.11
N ILE A 93 -18.01 5.72 -7.36
CA ILE A 93 -18.44 4.32 -7.30
C ILE A 93 -19.77 4.16 -8.03
N SER A 94 -19.84 3.21 -8.95
CA SER A 94 -21.06 2.84 -9.68
C SER A 94 -21.26 1.33 -9.71
N LYS A 95 -22.48 0.87 -9.96
CA LYS A 95 -22.76 -0.58 -10.12
C LYS A 95 -22.14 -1.11 -11.41
N SER A 96 -21.60 -2.31 -11.34
CA SER A 96 -21.00 -3.02 -12.48
C SER A 96 -21.15 -4.54 -12.33
N LYS A 97 -20.64 -5.31 -13.30
CA LYS A 97 -20.56 -6.77 -13.18
C LYS A 97 -19.41 -7.14 -12.24
N PRO A 98 -19.60 -8.12 -11.33
CA PRO A 98 -18.52 -8.62 -10.49
C PRO A 98 -17.35 -9.14 -11.34
N LEU A 99 -16.14 -8.74 -10.99
CA LEU A 99 -14.92 -9.28 -11.58
C LEU A 99 -14.41 -10.45 -10.74
N ASN A 100 -13.85 -11.47 -11.41
CA ASN A 100 -13.25 -12.62 -10.74
C ASN A 100 -11.86 -12.28 -10.15
N ILE A 101 -11.86 -11.46 -9.09
CA ILE A 101 -10.65 -11.06 -8.37
C ILE A 101 -10.56 -11.88 -7.08
N SER A 102 -9.42 -12.54 -6.88
CA SER A 102 -9.19 -13.36 -5.68
C SER A 102 -8.92 -12.47 -4.46
N LEU A 103 -9.96 -12.20 -3.66
CA LEU A 103 -9.81 -11.48 -2.39
C LEU A 103 -8.85 -12.19 -1.42
N GLN A 104 -8.72 -13.51 -1.53
CA GLN A 104 -7.76 -14.27 -0.73
C GLN A 104 -6.32 -13.83 -1.00
N LYS A 105 -5.98 -13.43 -2.24
CA LYS A 105 -4.63 -12.90 -2.54
C LYS A 105 -4.37 -11.57 -1.81
N ILE A 106 -5.36 -10.69 -1.72
CA ILE A 106 -5.25 -9.43 -0.97
C ILE A 106 -5.05 -9.72 0.52
N LEU A 107 -5.81 -10.67 1.08
CA LEU A 107 -5.75 -11.04 2.50
C LEU A 107 -4.48 -11.79 2.88
N ALA A 108 -3.97 -12.66 1.99
CA ALA A 108 -2.78 -13.46 2.23
C ALA A 108 -1.48 -12.69 1.96
N ARG A 109 -1.55 -11.52 1.30
CA ARG A 109 -0.38 -10.70 0.99
C ARG A 109 0.33 -10.28 2.27
N ARG A 110 1.62 -10.59 2.34
CA ARG A 110 2.51 -10.21 3.42
C ARG A 110 3.88 -9.83 2.86
N THR A 111 4.60 -8.97 3.58
CA THR A 111 6.01 -8.73 3.29
C THR A 111 6.81 -9.92 3.80
N VAL A 112 7.45 -10.65 2.90
CA VAL A 112 8.38 -11.74 3.23
C VAL A 112 9.78 -11.15 3.31
N ARG A 113 10.45 -11.30 4.45
CA ARG A 113 11.80 -10.76 4.71
C ARG A 113 12.87 -11.84 4.88
N SER A 114 12.48 -13.10 4.92
CA SER A 114 13.37 -14.25 5.12
C SER A 114 12.98 -15.40 4.20
N ASN A 115 13.91 -16.34 4.01
CA ASN A 115 13.72 -17.57 3.21
C ASN A 115 13.32 -17.31 1.75
N MET A 116 13.76 -16.19 1.18
CA MET A 116 13.66 -15.96 -0.26
C MET A 116 14.71 -16.80 -0.99
N LEU A 117 14.36 -17.32 -2.16
CA LEU A 117 15.30 -18.03 -3.01
C LEU A 117 16.36 -17.04 -3.52
N SER A 118 17.62 -17.46 -3.54
CA SER A 118 18.74 -16.70 -4.13
C SER A 118 18.74 -16.72 -5.66
N LYS A 119 17.83 -17.50 -6.27
CA LYS A 119 17.70 -17.63 -7.71
C LYS A 119 16.92 -16.45 -8.31
N GLU A 120 17.39 -15.96 -9.45
CA GLU A 120 16.72 -14.92 -10.23
C GLU A 120 15.32 -15.34 -10.70
N LEU A 121 14.47 -14.34 -10.94
CA LEU A 121 13.14 -14.55 -11.52
C LEU A 121 13.27 -15.11 -12.93
N LYS A 122 12.39 -16.04 -13.31
CA LYS A 122 12.37 -16.54 -14.69
C LYS A 122 11.87 -15.43 -15.61
N ALA A 123 12.36 -15.39 -16.85
CA ALA A 123 11.90 -14.46 -17.86
C ALA A 123 10.36 -14.51 -18.07
N SER A 124 9.76 -15.70 -17.96
CA SER A 124 8.31 -15.88 -18.01
C SER A 124 7.57 -15.15 -16.89
N ASP A 125 8.15 -15.11 -15.68
CA ASP A 125 7.53 -14.46 -14.53
C ASP A 125 7.56 -12.95 -14.69
N VAL A 126 8.70 -12.40 -15.14
CA VAL A 126 8.86 -10.97 -15.45
C VAL A 126 7.91 -10.52 -16.57
N ASP A 127 7.75 -11.34 -17.60
CA ASP A 127 6.82 -11.04 -18.70
C ASP A 127 5.36 -11.06 -18.23
N ASN A 128 5.00 -12.00 -17.35
CA ASN A 128 3.69 -12.04 -16.72
C ASN A 128 3.42 -10.77 -15.90
N PHE A 129 4.38 -10.33 -15.08
CA PHE A 129 4.25 -9.07 -14.33
C PHE A 129 4.09 -7.87 -15.27
N SER A 130 4.87 -7.80 -16.33
CA SER A 130 4.80 -6.69 -17.30
C SER A 130 3.43 -6.56 -17.96
N LYS A 131 2.76 -7.69 -18.24
CA LYS A 131 1.39 -7.72 -18.76
C LYS A 131 0.39 -7.14 -17.75
N PHE A 132 0.56 -7.42 -16.45
CA PHE A 132 -0.33 -6.88 -15.41
C PHE A 132 -0.17 -5.38 -15.20
N VAL A 133 1.04 -4.82 -15.39
CA VAL A 133 1.31 -3.38 -15.24
C VAL A 133 0.85 -2.57 -16.47
N GLY A 134 0.42 -3.23 -17.55
CA GLY A 134 -0.16 -2.60 -18.73
C GLY A 134 0.86 -2.03 -19.72
N SER A 135 2.16 -2.12 -19.45
CA SER A 135 3.25 -1.86 -20.40
C SER A 135 4.60 -2.26 -19.79
N ARG A 136 5.52 -2.77 -20.63
CA ARG A 136 6.93 -3.00 -20.24
C ARG A 136 7.67 -1.71 -19.85
N SER A 137 7.19 -0.54 -20.28
CA SER A 137 7.83 0.75 -19.95
C SER A 137 7.63 1.21 -18.50
N ARG A 138 6.88 0.47 -17.69
CA ARG A 138 6.52 0.84 -16.31
C ARG A 138 7.07 -0.14 -15.26
N LEU A 139 7.76 -1.19 -15.68
CA LEU A 139 8.36 -2.19 -14.80
C LEU A 139 9.77 -2.50 -15.28
N PHE A 140 10.75 -2.28 -14.40
CA PHE A 140 12.15 -2.58 -14.64
C PHE A 140 12.59 -3.65 -13.63
N TYR A 141 13.16 -4.74 -14.13
CA TYR A 141 13.73 -5.79 -13.31
C TYR A 141 15.25 -5.78 -13.49
N PHE A 142 15.99 -5.67 -12.39
CA PHE A 142 17.45 -5.72 -12.34
C PHE A 142 17.87 -7.04 -11.68
N PRO A 143 18.38 -8.02 -12.45
CA PRO A 143 18.88 -9.27 -11.89
C PRO A 143 20.07 -9.05 -10.93
N ALA A 144 20.21 -9.90 -9.92
CA ALA A 144 21.18 -9.73 -8.83
C ALA A 144 22.64 -9.66 -9.32
N GLY A 145 22.97 -10.32 -10.44
CA GLY A 145 24.32 -10.29 -11.02
C GLY A 145 24.70 -8.97 -11.70
N THR A 146 23.75 -8.07 -11.94
CA THR A 146 23.98 -6.83 -12.71
C THR A 146 24.65 -5.74 -11.88
N ASP A 147 25.36 -4.84 -12.55
CA ASP A 147 26.01 -3.70 -11.87
C ASP A 147 25.01 -2.76 -11.21
N HIS A 148 23.79 -2.65 -11.75
CA HIS A 148 22.71 -1.89 -11.14
C HIS A 148 22.28 -2.50 -9.80
N ALA A 149 22.14 -3.83 -9.73
CA ALA A 149 21.77 -4.51 -8.49
C ALA A 149 22.87 -4.35 -7.43
N LYS A 150 24.14 -4.53 -7.81
CA LYS A 150 25.28 -4.31 -6.91
C LYS A 150 25.36 -2.88 -6.38
N LEU A 151 25.08 -1.89 -7.24
CA LEU A 151 24.99 -0.50 -6.81
C LEU A 151 23.85 -0.30 -5.81
N MET A 152 22.66 -0.81 -6.10
CA MET A 152 21.51 -0.71 -5.18
C MET A 152 21.80 -1.37 -3.83
N ASP A 153 22.49 -2.51 -3.80
CA ASP A 153 22.88 -3.19 -2.56
C ASP A 153 23.86 -2.34 -1.73
N LYS A 154 24.86 -1.73 -2.38
CA LYS A 154 25.79 -0.81 -1.72
C LYS A 154 25.06 0.42 -1.16
N GLU A 155 24.28 1.10 -2.00
CA GLU A 155 23.53 2.29 -1.60
C GLU A 155 22.51 1.97 -0.48
N ALA A 156 21.95 0.76 -0.45
CA ALA A 156 21.09 0.33 0.65
C ALA A 156 21.85 0.30 1.98
N VAL A 157 23.08 -0.23 2.01
CA VAL A 157 23.94 -0.23 3.21
C VAL A 157 24.30 1.21 3.63
N ASP A 158 24.71 2.05 2.67
CA ASP A 158 25.10 3.44 2.94
C ASP A 158 23.90 4.25 3.50
N ASN A 159 22.69 3.99 2.99
CA ASN A 159 21.45 4.56 3.51
C ASN A 159 21.15 4.08 4.94
N TYR A 160 21.38 2.81 5.26
CA TYR A 160 21.20 2.30 6.62
C TYR A 160 22.16 2.96 7.62
N ILE A 161 23.41 3.18 7.22
CA ILE A 161 24.41 3.88 8.05
C ILE A 161 23.93 5.31 8.31
N THR A 162 23.58 6.03 7.24
CA THR A 162 23.07 7.41 7.32
C THR A 162 21.81 7.51 8.19
N GLN A 163 20.88 6.56 8.07
CA GLN A 163 19.68 6.52 8.91
C GLN A 163 20.00 6.25 10.38
N SER A 164 20.96 5.35 10.65
CA SER A 164 21.39 5.00 12.01
C SER A 164 22.02 6.18 12.75
N ASP A 165 22.74 7.04 12.03
CA ASP A 165 23.33 8.26 12.59
C ASP A 165 22.29 9.38 12.83
N HIS A 166 21.11 9.28 12.22
CA HIS A 166 20.03 10.26 12.38
C HIS A 166 19.09 9.92 13.55
N LYS A 167 19.44 10.44 14.75
CA LYS A 167 18.72 10.18 16.01
C LYS A 167 17.20 10.25 15.92
N LYS A 168 16.63 11.28 15.27
CA LYS A 168 15.17 11.42 15.13
C LYS A 168 14.54 10.29 14.31
N ALA A 169 15.18 9.87 13.22
CA ALA A 169 14.69 8.74 12.42
C ALA A 169 14.78 7.41 13.19
N MET A 170 15.79 7.26 14.04
CA MET A 170 15.92 6.08 14.91
C MET A 170 14.89 6.06 16.04
N GLU A 171 14.59 7.21 16.65
CA GLU A 171 13.50 7.34 17.62
C GLU A 171 12.14 7.02 17.00
N GLU A 172 11.88 7.55 15.80
CA GLU A 172 10.68 7.21 15.03
C GLU A 172 10.63 5.70 14.73
N LEU A 173 11.70 5.13 14.16
CA LEU A 173 11.75 3.70 13.86
C LEU A 173 11.50 2.83 15.10
N ALA A 174 12.10 3.19 16.24
CA ALA A 174 11.89 2.49 17.51
C ALA A 174 10.43 2.58 17.97
N SER A 175 9.74 3.70 17.73
CA SER A 175 8.31 3.85 18.04
C SER A 175 7.42 2.93 17.18
N TRP A 176 7.82 2.66 15.94
CA TRP A 176 7.08 1.81 15.00
C TRP A 176 7.38 0.32 15.17
N VAL A 177 8.63 -0.02 15.53
CA VAL A 177 9.07 -1.41 15.71
C VAL A 177 8.60 -1.91 17.08
N ARG A 178 7.66 -2.86 17.06
CA ARG A 178 7.25 -3.57 18.28
C ARG A 178 8.31 -4.60 18.66
N LEU A 179 9.20 -4.23 19.57
CA LEU A 179 10.24 -5.13 20.10
C LEU A 179 9.70 -6.18 21.10
N ASN A 180 8.45 -6.04 21.58
CA ASN A 180 7.86 -6.93 22.59
C ASN A 180 7.74 -8.41 22.21
N ASN A 181 7.96 -8.78 20.94
CA ASN A 181 7.92 -10.19 20.50
C ASN A 181 9.32 -10.81 20.29
N PHE A 182 10.40 -10.08 20.57
CA PHE A 182 11.78 -10.54 20.34
C PHE A 182 12.54 -10.93 21.62
N LEU A 183 11.92 -10.79 22.80
CA LEU A 183 12.43 -11.39 24.03
C LEU A 183 11.85 -12.80 24.14
N ILE A 184 12.61 -13.78 23.63
CA ILE A 184 12.48 -15.20 23.97
C ILE A 184 13.34 -15.44 25.21
#